data_AF-A0A661C554-F1
#
_entry.id   AF-A0A661C554-F1
#
_cell.length_a   1.000
_cell.length_b   1.000
_cell.length_c   1.000
_cell.angle_alpha   90.00
_cell.angle_beta   90.00
_cell.angle_gamma   90.00
#
_symmetry.space_group_name_H-M   'P 1'
#
loop_
_entity.id
_entity.type
_entity.pdbx_description
1 polymer ?
#
loop_
_entity_poly.entity_id
_entity_poly.type
_entity_poly.pdbx_seq_one_letter_code
_entity_poly.pdbx_strand_id
1 'polypeptide(L)'
;MSAASFNKQTLTVGILSLIGIGLLAVIFYSSIWWVSLTAPNYPEESFPDGVRIEFHINGVFNGCTLQKKVEIQEDEALDCVHEMDTINHYVGMYPIAAGGPLERGFGQFLVVFMMVMLVGFICTKPKIRMLLMSLGFAIIAVWMYLAMFSDDGFHLQSEGLVEALVTSLDQDAKDTSDTSDDEPEIVIGGITGVLKKSLEDSGVEVILPSEVERQKSGHVRLSGKENMIEQLKITFDIDQAKSGSTYGEWNGSSSQVMSWHYAKSLARYFNNPEEILPMVKTLEIAIQVAFWGLLGAMILLVFGARKNSGLLYWLLVLVPMALPLFFLIDYSAWLWWYGHTLNDMGAFSVKPFMPTVFGDGKVAQFTTHSYPDTGFGLMMLVFFVLAGAALIRRKQFNSQ
;
A
#
# COMPACT_ATOMS: atom_id res chain seq x y z
N MET A 1 -3.17 43.37 21.37
CA MET A 1 -4.16 42.33 21.75
C MET A 1 -4.09 42.06 23.26
N SER A 2 -5.19 41.73 23.94
CA SER A 2 -5.13 41.31 25.36
C SER A 2 -4.56 39.88 25.49
N ALA A 3 -3.86 39.58 26.58
CA ALA A 3 -3.32 38.24 26.85
C ALA A 3 -4.41 37.14 26.83
N ALA A 4 -5.63 37.47 27.23
CA ALA A 4 -6.78 36.56 27.17
C ALA A 4 -7.19 36.20 25.74
N SER A 5 -7.15 37.15 24.79
CA SER A 5 -7.45 36.89 23.37
C SER A 5 -6.39 36.00 22.73
N PHE A 6 -5.12 36.20 23.09
CA PHE A 6 -4.00 35.38 22.63
C PHE A 6 -4.11 33.91 23.08
N ASN A 7 -4.49 33.69 24.35
CA ASN A 7 -4.69 32.34 24.89
C ASN A 7 -5.87 31.63 24.21
N LYS A 8 -6.98 32.34 23.95
CA LYS A 8 -8.13 31.78 23.22
C LYS A 8 -7.75 31.33 21.81
N GLN A 9 -7.04 32.15 21.04
CA GLN A 9 -6.59 31.78 19.69
C GLN A 9 -5.64 30.59 19.70
N THR A 10 -4.71 30.54 20.67
CA THR A 10 -3.79 29.39 20.83
C THR A 10 -4.57 28.11 21.10
N LEU A 11 -5.59 28.17 21.98
CA LEU A 11 -6.44 27.03 22.29
C LEU A 11 -7.24 26.56 21.07
N THR A 12 -7.83 27.48 20.30
CA THR A 12 -8.57 27.14 19.08
C THR A 12 -7.68 26.46 18.04
N VAL A 13 -6.46 26.98 17.81
CA VAL A 13 -5.48 26.33 16.92
C VAL A 13 -5.12 24.95 17.45
N GLY A 14 -4.93 24.80 18.77
CA GLY A 14 -4.69 23.51 19.41
C GLY A 14 -5.79 22.49 19.12
N ILE A 15 -7.05 22.86 19.32
CA ILE A 15 -8.20 21.99 19.09
C ILE A 15 -8.30 21.58 17.60
N LEU A 16 -8.19 22.54 16.68
CA LEU A 16 -8.27 22.24 15.24
C LEU A 16 -7.13 21.31 14.79
N SER A 17 -5.90 21.55 15.25
CA SER A 17 -4.78 20.65 14.95
C SER A 17 -4.96 19.25 15.53
N LEU A 18 -5.53 19.12 16.75
CA LEU A 18 -5.83 17.81 17.34
C LEU A 18 -6.93 17.07 16.58
N ILE A 19 -7.95 17.78 16.09
CA ILE A 19 -8.95 17.21 15.17
C ILE A 19 -8.25 16.72 13.90
N GLY A 20 -7.35 17.52 13.33
CA GLY A 20 -6.54 17.11 12.17
C GLY A 20 -5.73 15.83 12.42
N ILE A 21 -5.09 15.71 13.59
CA ILE A 21 -4.36 14.49 13.98
C ILE A 21 -5.30 13.29 14.07
N GLY A 22 -6.47 13.45 14.70
CA GLY A 22 -7.48 12.38 14.78
C GLY A 22 -7.97 11.93 13.40
N LEU A 23 -8.23 12.88 12.50
CA LEU A 23 -8.64 12.59 11.12
C LEU A 23 -7.54 11.85 10.35
N LEU A 24 -6.27 12.26 10.47
CA LEU A 24 -5.14 11.56 9.84
C LEU A 24 -5.04 10.09 10.29
N ALA A 25 -5.32 9.81 11.57
CA ALA A 25 -5.32 8.44 12.07
C ALA A 25 -6.44 7.60 11.45
N VAL A 26 -7.64 8.16 11.28
CA VAL A 26 -8.78 7.48 10.65
C VAL A 26 -8.54 7.27 9.15
N ILE A 27 -8.00 8.27 8.46
CA ILE A 27 -7.71 8.22 7.01
C ILE A 27 -6.78 7.04 6.68
N PHE A 28 -5.81 6.72 7.54
CA PHE A 28 -4.87 5.62 7.29
C PHE A 28 -5.57 4.27 7.05
N TYR A 29 -6.76 4.06 7.64
CA TYR A 29 -7.52 2.82 7.53
C TYR A 29 -8.75 2.94 6.61
N SER A 30 -9.00 4.11 6.03
CA SER A 30 -10.20 4.36 5.23
C SER A 30 -9.92 4.16 3.74
N SER A 31 -10.90 3.63 2.99
CA SER A 31 -10.89 3.71 1.53
C SER A 31 -10.87 5.17 1.10
N ILE A 32 -9.85 5.57 0.34
CA ILE A 32 -9.68 6.94 -0.14
C ILE A 32 -10.40 7.13 -1.46
N TRP A 33 -10.24 6.16 -2.36
CA TRP A 33 -10.72 6.23 -3.72
C TRP A 33 -11.07 4.82 -4.17
N TRP A 34 -12.09 4.68 -5.02
CA TRP A 34 -12.44 3.40 -5.58
C TRP A 34 -12.42 3.47 -7.10
N VAL A 35 -12.09 2.33 -7.70
CA VAL A 35 -12.17 2.13 -9.15
C VAL A 35 -12.97 0.87 -9.41
N SER A 36 -13.86 0.94 -10.40
CA SER A 36 -14.62 -0.21 -10.86
C SER A 36 -14.55 -0.34 -12.38
N LEU A 37 -14.47 -1.57 -12.88
CA LEU A 37 -14.69 -1.90 -14.28
C LEU A 37 -16.01 -2.64 -14.49
N THR A 38 -16.81 -2.16 -15.45
CA THR A 38 -18.01 -2.84 -15.91
C THR A 38 -17.86 -3.21 -17.39
N ALA A 39 -18.33 -4.39 -17.77
CA ALA A 39 -18.33 -4.86 -19.15
C ALA A 39 -19.41 -5.92 -19.36
N PRO A 40 -19.83 -6.22 -20.61
CA PRO A 40 -20.83 -7.26 -20.89
C PRO A 40 -20.48 -8.65 -20.32
N ASN A 41 -19.19 -8.95 -20.17
CA ASN A 41 -18.69 -10.21 -19.62
C ASN A 41 -18.76 -10.28 -18.09
N TYR A 42 -19.02 -9.15 -17.41
CA TYR A 42 -19.12 -9.02 -15.96
C TYR A 42 -20.57 -8.59 -15.61
N PRO A 43 -21.52 -9.54 -15.55
CA PRO A 43 -22.93 -9.24 -15.37
C PRO A 43 -23.23 -8.70 -13.97
N GLU A 44 -24.19 -7.77 -13.86
CA GLU A 44 -24.60 -7.14 -12.59
C GLU A 44 -25.06 -8.14 -11.52
N GLU A 45 -25.52 -9.33 -11.92
CA GLU A 45 -25.92 -10.40 -10.99
C GLU A 45 -24.74 -10.98 -10.18
N SER A 46 -23.54 -10.96 -10.75
CA SER A 46 -22.30 -11.43 -10.10
C SER A 46 -21.42 -10.26 -9.66
N PHE A 47 -21.49 -9.14 -10.38
CA PHE A 47 -20.68 -7.94 -10.17
C PHE A 47 -21.58 -6.71 -10.14
N PRO A 48 -22.41 -6.52 -9.10
CA PRO A 48 -23.37 -5.41 -9.03
C PRO A 48 -22.68 -4.04 -9.07
N ASP A 49 -21.50 -3.96 -8.48
CA ASP A 49 -20.66 -2.76 -8.48
C ASP A 49 -19.52 -2.84 -9.51
N GLY A 50 -19.57 -3.78 -10.46
CA GLY A 50 -18.46 -4.13 -11.35
C GLY A 50 -17.29 -4.80 -10.63
N VAL A 51 -16.16 -4.93 -11.32
CA VAL A 51 -14.89 -5.38 -10.74
C VAL A 51 -14.30 -4.20 -9.96
N ARG A 52 -14.65 -4.10 -8.67
CA ARG A 52 -14.34 -2.96 -7.81
C ARG A 52 -13.11 -3.22 -6.94
N ILE A 53 -12.21 -2.24 -6.91
CA ILE A 53 -11.05 -2.17 -6.01
C ILE A 53 -11.05 -0.86 -5.22
N GLU A 54 -10.46 -0.90 -4.02
CA GLU A 54 -10.43 0.25 -3.10
C GLU A 54 -8.99 0.62 -2.73
N PHE A 55 -8.64 1.88 -2.93
CA PHE A 55 -7.31 2.43 -2.64
C PHE A 55 -7.25 2.99 -1.24
N HIS A 56 -6.35 2.47 -0.43
CA HIS A 56 -6.04 2.95 0.92
C HIS A 56 -4.58 3.43 0.98
N ILE A 57 -4.19 4.12 2.07
CA ILE A 57 -2.78 4.52 2.28
C ILE A 57 -1.87 3.29 2.37
N ASN A 58 -2.36 2.21 2.95
CA ASN A 58 -1.61 1.01 3.28
C ASN A 58 -1.75 -0.12 2.26
N GLY A 59 -2.58 0.01 1.21
CA GLY A 59 -2.88 -1.10 0.32
C GLY A 59 -3.93 -0.80 -0.73
N VAL A 60 -4.15 -1.78 -1.62
CA VAL A 60 -5.33 -1.84 -2.48
C VAL A 60 -6.09 -3.09 -2.10
N PHE A 61 -7.38 -2.94 -1.82
CA PHE A 61 -8.20 -4.00 -1.24
C PHE A 61 -9.39 -4.34 -2.15
N ASN A 62 -9.94 -5.53 -1.92
CA ASN A 62 -11.10 -6.03 -2.62
C ASN A 62 -12.34 -5.19 -2.30
N GLY A 63 -12.96 -4.61 -3.31
CA GLY A 63 -14.21 -3.84 -3.18
C GLY A 63 -15.46 -4.65 -3.53
N CYS A 64 -15.32 -5.91 -3.91
CA CYS A 64 -16.45 -6.77 -4.24
C CYS A 64 -17.09 -7.37 -3.00
N THR A 65 -18.42 -7.46 -3.03
CA THR A 65 -19.22 -7.96 -1.91
C THR A 65 -19.68 -9.39 -2.16
N LEU A 66 -19.88 -10.15 -1.08
CA LEU A 66 -20.29 -11.54 -1.13
C LEU A 66 -21.73 -11.64 -1.67
N GLN A 67 -21.90 -12.37 -2.77
CA GLN A 67 -23.20 -12.50 -3.44
C GLN A 67 -23.93 -13.75 -2.97
N LYS A 68 -25.18 -13.58 -2.52
CA LYS A 68 -26.05 -14.71 -2.15
C LYS A 68 -26.91 -15.11 -3.35
N LYS A 69 -26.43 -16.04 -4.17
CA LYS A 69 -27.20 -16.57 -5.31
C LYS A 69 -28.06 -17.76 -4.88
N VAL A 70 -29.20 -17.93 -5.54
CA VAL A 70 -30.19 -18.99 -5.22
C VAL A 70 -29.70 -20.37 -5.68
N GLU A 71 -28.80 -20.42 -6.66
CA GLU A 71 -28.36 -21.64 -7.33
C GLU A 71 -26.90 -22.03 -7.01
N ILE A 72 -26.07 -21.10 -6.52
CA ILE A 72 -24.67 -21.31 -6.15
C ILE A 72 -24.41 -20.58 -4.82
N GLN A 73 -23.97 -21.30 -3.78
CA GLN A 73 -23.45 -20.68 -2.57
C GLN A 73 -21.97 -20.34 -2.80
N GLU A 74 -21.64 -19.05 -2.72
CA GLU A 74 -20.27 -18.56 -2.66
C GLU A 74 -19.97 -18.28 -1.17
N ASP A 75 -19.00 -18.99 -0.59
CA ASP A 75 -18.64 -18.85 0.84
C ASP A 75 -17.72 -17.65 1.11
N GLU A 76 -17.11 -17.10 0.05
CA GLU A 76 -16.24 -15.93 0.09
C GLU A 76 -16.62 -14.94 -1.02
N ALA A 77 -16.32 -13.65 -0.82
CA ALA A 77 -16.50 -12.65 -1.87
C ALA A 77 -15.50 -12.88 -3.01
N LEU A 78 -15.92 -12.61 -4.24
CA LEU A 78 -15.03 -12.65 -5.41
C LEU A 78 -13.84 -11.71 -5.22
N ASP A 79 -12.64 -12.18 -5.56
CA ASP A 79 -11.43 -11.34 -5.50
C ASP A 79 -11.34 -10.43 -6.72
N CYS A 80 -11.88 -9.22 -6.59
CA CYS A 80 -11.86 -8.25 -7.68
C CYS A 80 -10.49 -7.61 -7.92
N VAL A 81 -9.54 -7.75 -7.00
CA VAL A 81 -8.15 -7.35 -7.27
C VAL A 81 -7.54 -8.34 -8.26
N HIS A 82 -7.77 -9.65 -8.06
CA HIS A 82 -7.34 -10.70 -8.99
C HIS A 82 -7.93 -10.53 -10.39
N GLU A 83 -9.24 -10.30 -10.46
CA GLU A 83 -9.94 -10.09 -11.73
C GLU A 83 -9.41 -8.84 -12.45
N MET A 84 -9.19 -7.74 -11.72
CA MET A 84 -8.61 -6.53 -12.29
C MET A 84 -7.20 -6.76 -12.81
N ASP A 85 -6.35 -7.47 -12.07
CA ASP A 85 -4.99 -7.81 -12.50
C ASP A 85 -4.97 -8.74 -13.72
N THR A 86 -5.92 -9.67 -13.80
CA THR A 86 -6.14 -10.51 -14.97
C THR A 86 -6.51 -9.67 -16.19
N ILE A 87 -7.44 -8.72 -16.06
CA ILE A 87 -7.80 -7.77 -17.14
C ILE A 87 -6.59 -6.92 -17.54
N ASN A 88 -5.85 -6.37 -16.56
CA ASN A 88 -4.67 -5.55 -16.79
C ASN A 88 -3.62 -6.30 -17.60
N HIS A 89 -3.35 -7.55 -17.23
CA HIS A 89 -2.39 -8.40 -17.93
C HIS A 89 -2.71 -8.53 -19.42
N TYR A 90 -3.99 -8.73 -19.80
CA TYR A 90 -4.40 -8.87 -21.20
C TYR A 90 -4.02 -7.66 -22.07
N VAL A 91 -3.98 -6.46 -21.50
CA VAL A 91 -3.62 -5.23 -22.23
C VAL A 91 -2.17 -4.78 -21.99
N GLY A 92 -1.37 -5.63 -21.35
CA GLY A 92 0.04 -5.35 -21.05
C GLY A 92 0.27 -4.48 -19.80
N MET A 93 -0.77 -4.16 -19.02
CA MET A 93 -0.59 -3.42 -17.76
C MET A 93 -0.05 -4.36 -16.67
N TYR A 94 0.95 -3.91 -15.92
CA TYR A 94 1.46 -4.62 -14.75
C TYR A 94 0.38 -4.79 -13.65
N PRO A 95 0.53 -5.76 -12.74
CA PRO A 95 -0.37 -5.91 -11.59
C PRO A 95 -0.47 -4.65 -10.73
N ILE A 96 -1.60 -4.47 -10.05
CA ILE A 96 -1.88 -3.37 -9.11
C ILE A 96 -0.83 -3.31 -8.00
N ALA A 97 -0.31 -4.46 -7.58
CA ALA A 97 0.74 -4.52 -6.59
C ALA A 97 2.07 -3.88 -7.03
N ALA A 98 2.29 -3.65 -8.33
CA ALA A 98 3.46 -2.93 -8.82
C ALA A 98 3.36 -1.39 -8.61
N GLY A 99 2.18 -0.86 -8.34
CA GLY A 99 1.94 0.57 -8.20
C GLY A 99 2.16 1.05 -6.77
N GLY A 100 2.78 2.21 -6.60
CA GLY A 100 2.99 2.84 -5.30
C GLY A 100 3.67 1.96 -4.23
N PRO A 101 4.70 1.15 -4.55
CA PRO A 101 5.32 0.27 -3.55
C PRO A 101 6.00 1.10 -2.44
N LEU A 102 6.57 2.26 -2.78
CA LEU A 102 7.23 3.14 -1.82
C LEU A 102 6.21 3.83 -0.92
N GLU A 103 5.14 4.39 -1.50
CA GLU A 103 4.12 5.15 -0.79
C GLU A 103 3.35 4.26 0.19
N ARG A 104 3.00 3.03 -0.22
CA ARG A 104 2.37 2.04 0.67
C ARG A 104 3.34 1.56 1.75
N GLY A 105 4.59 1.28 1.40
CA GLY A 105 5.62 0.83 2.35
C GLY A 105 6.02 1.88 3.40
N PHE A 106 6.00 3.17 3.04
CA PHE A 106 6.32 4.27 3.94
C PHE A 106 5.08 4.95 4.55
N GLY A 107 3.87 4.58 4.13
CA GLY A 107 2.62 5.27 4.43
C GLY A 107 2.41 5.50 5.93
N GLN A 108 2.66 4.49 6.77
CA GLN A 108 2.51 4.61 8.22
C GLN A 108 3.48 5.65 8.82
N PHE A 109 4.73 5.69 8.34
CA PHE A 109 5.73 6.65 8.81
C PHE A 109 5.39 8.06 8.36
N LEU A 110 4.90 8.22 7.12
CA LEU A 110 4.48 9.51 6.58
C LEU A 110 3.29 10.09 7.34
N VAL A 111 2.30 9.27 7.69
CA VAL A 111 1.14 9.70 8.49
C VAL A 111 1.58 10.14 9.89
N VAL A 112 2.38 9.35 10.59
CA VAL A 112 2.88 9.72 11.94
C VAL A 112 3.81 10.95 11.87
N PHE A 113 4.61 11.09 10.81
CA PHE A 113 5.43 12.27 10.56
C PHE A 113 4.56 13.52 10.45
N MET A 114 3.47 13.50 9.68
CA MET A 114 2.51 14.60 9.61
C MET A 114 1.85 14.90 10.97
N MET A 115 1.56 13.89 11.79
CA MET A 115 1.02 14.10 13.14
C MET A 115 2.03 14.83 14.04
N VAL A 116 3.31 14.46 14.02
CA VAL A 116 4.38 15.16 14.78
C VAL A 116 4.53 16.60 14.29
N MET A 117 4.39 16.86 12.99
CA MET A 117 4.38 18.22 12.45
C MET A 117 3.25 19.06 13.05
N LEU A 118 2.03 18.51 13.14
CA LEU A 118 0.89 19.19 13.75
C LEU A 118 1.08 19.43 15.25
N VAL A 119 1.65 18.47 16.00
CA VAL A 119 2.06 18.67 17.40
C VAL A 119 3.04 19.84 17.53
N GLY A 120 4.00 19.91 16.61
CA GLY A 120 4.91 21.04 16.50
C GLY A 120 4.19 22.36 16.26
N PHE A 121 3.22 22.38 15.33
CA PHE A 121 2.46 23.58 14.97
C PHE A 121 1.63 24.15 16.14
N ILE A 122 1.03 23.26 16.96
CA ILE A 122 0.27 23.63 18.17
C ILE A 122 1.13 24.51 19.09
N CYS A 123 2.42 24.16 19.25
CA CYS A 123 3.33 24.78 20.20
C CYS A 123 3.83 26.18 19.76
N THR A 124 3.52 27.20 20.56
CA THR A 124 3.98 28.60 20.35
C THR A 124 5.34 28.90 20.99
N LYS A 125 5.78 28.10 21.97
CA LYS A 125 7.09 28.25 22.64
C LYS A 125 8.16 27.45 21.89
N PRO A 126 9.16 28.09 21.24
CA PRO A 126 10.11 27.38 20.39
C PRO A 126 10.87 26.27 21.11
N LYS A 127 11.34 26.51 22.35
CA LYS A 127 12.08 25.48 23.11
C LYS A 127 11.28 24.19 23.34
N ILE A 128 9.99 24.32 23.66
CA ILE A 128 9.10 23.17 23.87
C ILE A 128 8.78 22.49 22.55
N ARG A 129 8.48 23.27 21.50
CA ARG A 129 8.24 22.75 20.15
C ARG A 129 9.42 21.91 19.65
N MET A 130 10.63 22.45 19.76
CA MET A 130 11.87 21.77 19.41
C MET A 130 12.00 20.44 20.13
N LEU A 131 11.80 20.43 21.46
CA LEU A 131 11.90 19.21 22.26
C LEU A 131 10.90 18.14 21.80
N LEU A 132 9.63 18.52 21.64
CA LEU A 132 8.58 17.59 21.22
C LEU A 132 8.81 17.04 19.82
N MET A 133 9.19 17.90 18.87
CA MET A 133 9.47 17.47 17.49
C MET A 133 10.72 16.60 17.41
N SER A 134 11.79 16.95 18.13
CA SER A 134 13.00 16.13 18.17
C SER A 134 12.72 14.74 18.75
N LEU A 135 11.93 14.66 19.83
CA LEU A 135 11.54 13.37 20.42
C LEU A 135 10.65 12.56 19.47
N GLY A 136 9.61 13.19 18.90
CA GLY A 136 8.70 12.52 17.96
C GLY A 136 9.42 12.01 16.71
N PHE A 137 10.27 12.84 16.09
CA PHE A 137 11.04 12.42 14.92
C PHE A 137 12.14 11.41 15.26
N ALA A 138 12.75 11.46 16.45
CA ALA A 138 13.68 10.41 16.88
C ALA A 138 12.98 9.06 17.00
N ILE A 139 11.76 9.02 17.56
CA ILE A 139 10.95 7.79 17.64
C ILE A 139 10.65 7.27 16.23
N ILE A 140 10.19 8.13 15.32
CA ILE A 140 9.92 7.72 13.93
C ILE A 140 11.19 7.23 13.24
N ALA A 141 12.32 7.93 13.40
CA ALA A 141 13.60 7.55 12.78
C ALA A 141 14.08 6.18 13.25
N VAL A 142 13.99 5.89 14.56
CA VAL A 142 14.34 4.58 15.12
C VAL A 142 13.37 3.50 14.63
N TRP A 143 12.06 3.75 14.71
CA TRP A 143 11.05 2.80 14.25
C TRP A 143 11.21 2.48 12.76
N MET A 144 11.39 3.51 11.92
CA MET A 144 11.61 3.37 10.48
C MET A 144 12.91 2.61 10.18
N TYR A 145 13.99 2.87 10.91
CA TYR A 145 15.26 2.13 10.74
C TYR A 145 15.10 0.65 11.08
N LEU A 146 14.49 0.35 12.23
CA LEU A 146 14.22 -1.02 12.65
C LEU A 146 13.33 -1.72 11.61
N ALA A 147 12.22 -1.11 11.21
CA ALA A 147 11.32 -1.71 10.25
C ALA A 147 11.97 -1.98 8.88
N MET A 148 12.77 -1.03 8.38
CA MET A 148 13.31 -1.10 7.02
C MET A 148 14.55 -1.97 6.89
N PHE A 149 15.40 -2.03 7.93
CA PHE A 149 16.76 -2.56 7.81
C PHE A 149 17.20 -3.53 8.90
N SER A 150 16.44 -3.73 9.99
CA SER A 150 16.79 -4.76 10.97
C SER A 150 16.24 -6.13 10.57
N ASP A 151 16.87 -7.18 11.11
CA ASP A 151 16.32 -8.53 11.06
C ASP A 151 14.92 -8.55 11.69
N ASP A 152 13.99 -9.26 11.05
CA ASP A 152 12.56 -9.34 11.36
C ASP A 152 11.85 -7.96 11.47
N GLY A 153 12.42 -6.92 10.85
CA GLY A 153 11.88 -5.56 10.88
C GLY A 153 10.47 -5.43 10.28
N PHE A 154 10.10 -6.31 9.34
CA PHE A 154 8.80 -6.27 8.66
C PHE A 154 7.61 -6.46 9.62
N HIS A 155 7.79 -7.10 10.78
CA HIS A 155 6.77 -7.16 11.83
C HIS A 155 6.35 -5.79 12.38
N LEU A 156 7.18 -4.76 12.19
CA LEU A 156 6.89 -3.37 12.58
C LEU A 156 6.07 -2.61 11.52
N GLN A 157 5.69 -3.26 10.41
CA GLN A 157 4.76 -2.73 9.42
C GLN A 157 3.30 -2.88 9.85
N SER A 158 2.44 -2.07 9.24
CA SER A 158 0.99 -2.11 9.46
C SER A 158 0.39 -3.40 8.91
N GLU A 159 -0.62 -3.93 9.60
CA GLU A 159 -1.33 -5.16 9.20
C GLU A 159 -1.89 -5.07 7.78
N GLY A 160 -2.52 -3.95 7.40
CA GLY A 160 -3.07 -3.82 6.05
C GLY A 160 -2.03 -3.79 4.93
N LEU A 161 -0.77 -3.38 5.20
CA LEU A 161 0.31 -3.54 4.21
C LEU A 161 0.67 -5.02 4.04
N VAL A 162 0.78 -5.75 5.16
CA VAL A 162 1.07 -7.19 5.14
C VAL A 162 -0.04 -7.94 4.40
N GLU A 163 -1.30 -7.65 4.72
CA GLU A 163 -2.47 -8.19 4.05
C GLU A 163 -2.44 -7.91 2.54
N ALA A 164 -2.26 -6.64 2.13
CA ALA A 164 -2.21 -6.29 0.73
C ALA A 164 -1.09 -7.01 -0.04
N LEU A 165 0.07 -7.25 0.59
CA LEU A 165 1.18 -7.98 -0.02
C LEU A 165 0.92 -9.49 -0.08
N VAL A 166 0.28 -10.07 0.94
CA VAL A 166 -0.13 -11.48 0.93
C VAL A 166 -1.20 -11.70 -0.13
N THR A 167 -2.29 -10.95 -0.10
CA THR A 167 -3.41 -11.13 -1.03
C THR A 167 -2.98 -11.02 -2.49
N SER A 168 -2.02 -10.16 -2.82
CA SER A 168 -1.53 -10.06 -4.20
C SER A 168 -0.69 -11.26 -4.68
N LEU A 169 -0.19 -12.10 -3.76
CA LEU A 169 0.62 -13.29 -4.05
C LEU A 169 -0.15 -14.61 -3.80
N ASP A 170 -1.01 -14.65 -2.79
CA ASP A 170 -1.78 -15.83 -2.35
C ASP A 170 -2.82 -16.29 -3.38
N GLN A 171 -3.07 -15.45 -4.38
CA GLN A 171 -3.86 -15.79 -5.57
C GLN A 171 -3.25 -16.93 -6.42
N ASP A 172 -2.03 -17.39 -6.13
CA ASP A 172 -1.43 -18.60 -6.72
C ASP A 172 -1.60 -19.86 -5.82
N ALA A 173 -2.10 -19.72 -4.59
CA ALA A 173 -2.23 -20.81 -3.60
C ALA A 173 -3.65 -21.41 -3.52
N LYS A 174 -4.65 -20.78 -4.14
CA LYS A 174 -6.05 -21.24 -4.22
C LYS A 174 -6.28 -22.43 -5.16
N ASP A 175 -5.27 -23.27 -5.39
CA ASP A 175 -5.42 -24.60 -5.97
C ASP A 175 -5.33 -25.72 -4.92
N THR A 176 -5.23 -25.42 -3.61
CA THR A 176 -5.02 -26.46 -2.58
C THR A 176 -5.65 -26.26 -1.19
N SER A 177 -6.55 -25.30 -0.96
CA SER A 177 -7.08 -25.05 0.39
C SER A 177 -8.61 -25.02 0.49
N ASP A 178 -9.30 -25.97 -0.14
CA ASP A 178 -10.64 -26.37 0.32
C ASP A 178 -10.50 -27.45 1.40
N THR A 179 -10.37 -27.03 2.65
CA THR A 179 -10.71 -27.88 3.80
C THR A 179 -12.21 -27.75 4.06
N SER A 180 -13.00 -28.60 3.40
CA SER A 180 -14.27 -29.07 3.95
C SER A 180 -14.01 -30.42 4.61
N ASP A 181 -14.08 -30.44 5.94
CA ASP A 181 -14.13 -31.65 6.74
C ASP A 181 -15.43 -32.41 6.42
N ASP A 182 -15.35 -33.40 5.52
CA ASP A 182 -16.08 -34.67 5.51
C ASP A 182 -16.11 -35.25 4.07
N GLU A 183 -15.19 -36.17 3.77
CA GLU A 183 -15.29 -37.35 2.85
C GLU A 183 -13.92 -37.75 2.23
N PRO A 184 -13.74 -39.03 1.84
CA PRO A 184 -12.47 -39.72 1.95
C PRO A 184 -11.53 -39.54 0.75
N GLU A 185 -10.23 -39.64 1.04
CA GLU A 185 -9.09 -40.08 0.21
C GLU A 185 -9.32 -40.30 -1.31
N ILE A 186 -8.44 -39.68 -2.14
CA ILE A 186 -8.18 -39.85 -3.59
C ILE A 186 -8.93 -38.79 -4.44
N VAL A 187 -8.30 -37.82 -5.12
CA VAL A 187 -7.35 -37.93 -6.26
C VAL A 187 -6.55 -36.63 -6.37
N ILE A 188 -5.22 -36.68 -6.18
CA ILE A 188 -4.31 -35.68 -6.76
C ILE A 188 -4.46 -35.81 -8.29
N GLY A 189 -5.04 -34.78 -8.92
CA GLY A 189 -5.45 -34.79 -10.33
C GLY A 189 -4.38 -35.34 -11.27
N GLY A 190 -4.75 -36.34 -12.08
CA GLY A 190 -3.87 -37.09 -12.97
C GLY A 190 -3.15 -36.30 -14.09
N ILE A 191 -3.24 -34.96 -14.11
CA ILE A 191 -2.50 -34.10 -15.04
C ILE A 191 -1.25 -33.51 -14.38
N THR A 192 -1.35 -32.96 -13.17
CA THR A 192 -0.22 -32.34 -12.45
C THR A 192 0.82 -33.38 -12.01
N GLY A 193 0.39 -34.56 -11.57
CA GLY A 193 1.31 -35.67 -11.27
C GLY A 193 2.03 -36.24 -12.51
N VAL A 194 1.35 -36.25 -13.66
CA VAL A 194 1.95 -36.67 -14.95
C VAL A 194 2.90 -35.59 -15.48
N LEU A 195 2.56 -34.30 -15.31
CA LEU A 195 3.41 -33.18 -15.67
C LEU A 195 4.69 -33.15 -14.83
N LYS A 196 4.57 -33.29 -13.50
CA LYS A 196 5.71 -33.37 -12.58
C LYS A 196 6.67 -34.47 -13.02
N LYS A 197 6.13 -35.68 -13.21
CA LYS A 197 6.94 -36.81 -13.66
C LYS A 197 7.61 -36.57 -15.02
N SER A 198 6.90 -35.97 -15.97
CA SER A 198 7.46 -35.63 -17.29
C SER A 198 8.56 -34.56 -17.23
N LEU A 199 8.48 -33.63 -16.28
CA LEU A 199 9.47 -32.59 -16.05
C LEU A 199 10.71 -33.15 -15.32
N GLU A 200 10.50 -33.99 -14.31
CA GLU A 200 11.56 -34.71 -13.58
C GLU A 200 12.31 -35.66 -14.52
N ASP A 201 11.60 -36.39 -15.39
CA ASP A 201 12.20 -37.24 -16.43
C ASP A 201 12.99 -36.42 -17.48
N SER A 202 12.71 -35.12 -17.60
CA SER A 202 13.47 -34.16 -18.43
C SER A 202 14.64 -33.49 -17.68
N GLY A 203 14.91 -33.90 -16.44
CA GLY A 203 15.98 -33.36 -15.60
C GLY A 203 15.66 -32.04 -14.90
N VAL A 204 14.38 -31.63 -14.88
CA VAL A 204 13.91 -30.43 -14.17
C VAL A 204 13.32 -30.85 -12.83
N GLU A 205 13.93 -30.40 -11.73
CA GLU A 205 13.44 -30.67 -10.38
C GLU A 205 12.18 -29.84 -10.11
N VAL A 206 11.06 -30.51 -9.80
CA VAL A 206 9.77 -29.86 -9.54
C VAL A 206 9.38 -30.06 -8.08
N ILE A 207 9.67 -29.05 -7.27
CA ILE A 207 9.26 -28.98 -5.86
C ILE A 207 7.80 -28.52 -5.82
N LEU A 208 6.91 -29.35 -5.26
CA LEU A 208 5.52 -28.97 -5.07
C LEU A 208 5.37 -28.10 -3.81
N PRO A 209 4.55 -27.03 -3.83
CA PRO A 209 4.26 -26.22 -2.63
C PRO A 209 3.81 -27.08 -1.42
N SER A 210 3.01 -28.12 -1.69
CA SER A 210 2.52 -29.07 -0.68
C SER A 210 3.61 -29.96 -0.05
N GLU A 211 4.74 -30.17 -0.73
CA GLU A 211 5.89 -30.91 -0.17
C GLU A 211 6.71 -30.04 0.79
N VAL A 212 6.79 -28.72 0.50
CA VAL A 212 7.43 -27.73 1.37
C VAL A 212 6.60 -27.48 2.63
N GLU A 213 5.28 -27.41 2.49
CA GLU A 213 4.35 -27.28 3.63
C GLU A 213 4.43 -28.49 4.58
N ARG A 214 4.49 -29.72 4.04
CA ARG A 214 4.58 -30.96 4.84
C ARG A 214 5.89 -31.11 5.59
N GLN A 215 7.00 -30.56 5.08
CA GLN A 215 8.30 -30.65 5.76
C GLN A 215 8.43 -29.69 6.95
N LYS A 216 7.59 -28.66 7.06
CA LYS A 216 7.64 -27.64 8.12
C LYS A 216 6.57 -27.80 9.23
N SER A 217 5.76 -28.86 9.22
CA SER A 217 4.62 -29.02 10.13
C SER A 217 5.01 -29.31 11.60
N GLY A 218 5.42 -28.27 12.31
CA GLY A 218 5.31 -28.11 13.76
C GLY A 218 4.48 -26.86 14.06
N HIS A 219 3.21 -26.83 13.65
CA HIS A 219 2.41 -25.62 13.67
C HIS A 219 2.12 -25.13 15.10
N VAL A 220 2.70 -24.00 15.48
CA VAL A 220 2.15 -23.09 16.48
C VAL A 220 1.01 -22.33 15.79
N ARG A 221 -0.19 -22.29 16.38
CA ARG A 221 -1.30 -21.48 15.85
C ARG A 221 -0.95 -19.98 15.98
N LEU A 222 -0.37 -19.41 14.93
CA LEU A 222 -0.21 -17.97 14.77
C LEU A 222 -1.52 -17.38 14.22
N SER A 223 -1.96 -16.23 14.73
CA SER A 223 -3.22 -15.59 14.34
C SER A 223 -2.98 -14.18 13.79
N GLY A 224 -3.73 -13.79 12.75
CA GLY A 224 -3.68 -12.44 12.16
C GLY A 224 -2.36 -12.16 11.44
N LYS A 225 -1.83 -10.94 11.60
CA LYS A 225 -0.61 -10.45 10.93
C LYS A 225 0.60 -11.40 10.95
N GLU A 226 0.86 -12.09 12.06
CA GLU A 226 2.02 -12.98 12.19
C GLU A 226 1.94 -14.18 11.25
N ASN A 227 0.73 -14.73 11.06
CA ASN A 227 0.49 -15.81 10.11
C ASN A 227 0.72 -15.33 8.67
N MET A 228 0.25 -14.13 8.34
CA MET A 228 0.47 -13.53 7.02
C MET A 228 1.96 -13.29 6.72
N ILE A 229 2.75 -12.88 7.71
CA ILE A 229 4.21 -12.73 7.55
C ILE A 229 4.87 -14.11 7.35
N GLU A 230 4.42 -15.13 8.08
CA GLU A 230 4.91 -16.49 7.88
C GLU A 230 4.59 -17.01 6.46
N GLN A 231 3.38 -16.74 5.94
CA GLN A 231 3.00 -17.08 4.56
C GLN A 231 3.90 -16.40 3.53
N LEU A 232 4.24 -15.11 3.71
CA LEU A 232 5.20 -14.41 2.84
C LEU A 232 6.58 -15.07 2.91
N LYS A 233 7.04 -15.44 4.10
CA LYS A 233 8.32 -16.13 4.28
C LYS A 233 8.34 -17.51 3.62
N ILE A 234 7.29 -18.31 3.78
CA ILE A 234 7.17 -19.61 3.10
C ILE A 234 7.25 -19.42 1.60
N THR A 235 6.52 -18.43 1.09
CA THR A 235 6.48 -18.09 -0.34
C THR A 235 7.84 -17.59 -0.86
N PHE A 236 8.58 -16.84 -0.03
CA PHE A 236 9.96 -16.43 -0.29
C PHE A 236 10.90 -17.64 -0.34
N ASP A 237 10.84 -18.54 0.65
CA ASP A 237 11.69 -19.73 0.72
C ASP A 237 11.48 -20.66 -0.49
N ILE A 238 10.23 -20.83 -0.94
CA ILE A 238 9.89 -21.59 -2.15
C ILE A 238 10.54 -20.95 -3.39
N ASP A 239 10.50 -19.62 -3.49
CA ASP A 239 11.10 -18.91 -4.61
C ASP A 239 12.64 -18.95 -4.57
N GLN A 240 13.21 -18.89 -3.37
CA GLN A 240 14.65 -19.00 -3.13
C GLN A 240 15.20 -20.37 -3.51
N ALA A 241 14.40 -21.43 -3.40
CA ALA A 241 14.77 -22.78 -3.79
C ALA A 241 14.85 -22.97 -5.32
N LYS A 242 14.29 -22.05 -6.12
CA LYS A 242 14.36 -22.13 -7.59
C LYS A 242 15.76 -21.79 -8.09
N SER A 243 16.20 -22.49 -9.14
CA SER A 243 17.50 -22.24 -9.77
C SER A 243 17.60 -20.81 -10.31
N GLY A 244 18.56 -20.03 -9.80
CA GLY A 244 18.82 -18.66 -10.25
C GLY A 244 18.33 -17.53 -9.33
N SER A 245 17.77 -17.83 -8.15
CA SER A 245 17.41 -16.78 -7.17
C SER A 245 18.64 -16.02 -6.66
N THR A 246 18.50 -14.69 -6.51
CA THR A 246 19.56 -13.77 -6.05
C THR A 246 19.22 -13.01 -4.77
N TYR A 247 18.11 -13.33 -4.08
CA TYR A 247 17.58 -12.50 -2.96
C TYR A 247 18.24 -12.74 -1.58
N GLY A 248 19.19 -13.68 -1.50
CA GLY A 248 19.86 -14.04 -0.25
C GLY A 248 18.95 -14.80 0.73
N GLU A 249 19.43 -15.01 1.96
CA GLU A 249 18.62 -15.63 3.02
C GLU A 249 17.57 -14.63 3.54
N TRP A 250 16.42 -15.15 3.98
CA TRP A 250 15.38 -14.33 4.60
C TRP A 250 15.92 -13.65 5.87
N ASN A 251 15.97 -12.32 5.85
CA ASN A 251 16.24 -11.49 7.02
C ASN A 251 14.97 -10.81 7.55
N GLY A 252 13.88 -10.80 6.79
CA GLY A 252 12.61 -10.23 7.24
C GLY A 252 12.61 -8.71 7.40
N SER A 253 13.58 -7.99 6.85
CA SER A 253 13.57 -6.53 6.78
C SER A 253 12.54 -6.04 5.75
N SER A 254 11.90 -4.89 5.98
CA SER A 254 10.92 -4.39 5.00
C SER A 254 11.55 -4.11 3.64
N SER A 255 12.84 -3.68 3.59
CA SER A 255 13.52 -3.47 2.31
C SER A 255 13.65 -4.77 1.48
N GLN A 256 13.92 -5.91 2.12
CA GLN A 256 14.02 -7.19 1.44
C GLN A 256 12.64 -7.64 0.98
N VAL A 257 11.66 -7.65 1.89
CA VAL A 257 10.30 -8.11 1.59
C VAL A 257 9.68 -7.28 0.47
N MET A 258 9.78 -5.95 0.53
CA MET A 258 9.24 -5.07 -0.51
C MET A 258 9.92 -5.27 -1.86
N SER A 259 11.26 -5.40 -1.91
CA SER A 259 11.99 -5.54 -3.17
C SER A 259 11.74 -6.89 -3.83
N TRP A 260 11.74 -7.97 -3.03
CA TRP A 260 11.38 -9.31 -3.49
C TRP A 260 9.93 -9.37 -3.97
N HIS A 261 9.00 -8.86 -3.16
CA HIS A 261 7.57 -8.86 -3.51
C HIS A 261 7.30 -8.09 -4.79
N TYR A 262 7.94 -6.93 -4.95
CA TYR A 262 7.82 -6.12 -6.16
C TYR A 262 8.33 -6.87 -7.40
N ALA A 263 9.50 -7.51 -7.28
CA ALA A 263 10.04 -8.34 -8.36
C ALA A 263 9.10 -9.49 -8.74
N LYS A 264 8.58 -10.18 -7.72
CA LYS A 264 7.64 -11.29 -7.90
C LYS A 264 6.33 -10.84 -8.54
N SER A 265 5.80 -9.70 -8.08
CA SER A 265 4.57 -9.11 -8.63
C SER A 265 4.74 -8.72 -10.10
N LEU A 266 5.86 -8.07 -10.46
CA LEU A 266 6.13 -7.73 -11.86
C LEU A 266 6.28 -8.98 -12.74
N ALA A 267 6.94 -10.03 -12.22
CA ALA A 267 7.19 -11.28 -12.96
C ALA A 267 5.97 -12.19 -13.08
N ARG A 268 4.89 -11.92 -12.34
CA ARG A 268 3.74 -12.82 -12.21
C ARG A 268 3.13 -13.21 -13.54
N TYR A 269 2.82 -12.21 -14.37
CA TYR A 269 2.31 -12.44 -15.72
C TYR A 269 3.34 -12.18 -16.81
N PHE A 270 4.38 -11.40 -16.49
CA PHE A 270 5.38 -10.92 -17.44
C PHE A 270 6.77 -11.34 -16.98
N ASN A 271 7.15 -12.59 -17.23
CA ASN A 271 8.48 -13.08 -16.84
C ASN A 271 9.58 -12.55 -17.78
N ASN A 272 9.91 -11.26 -17.66
CA ASN A 272 10.97 -10.58 -18.40
C ASN A 272 12.02 -9.96 -17.45
N PRO A 273 13.07 -10.73 -17.07
CA PRO A 273 14.09 -10.25 -16.15
C PRO A 273 14.85 -9.00 -16.63
N GLU A 274 14.97 -8.78 -17.95
CA GLU A 274 15.68 -7.62 -18.50
C GLU A 274 14.99 -6.30 -18.19
N GLU A 275 13.65 -6.30 -18.12
CA GLU A 275 12.86 -5.13 -17.71
C GLU A 275 12.70 -5.04 -16.19
N ILE A 276 12.52 -6.18 -15.53
CA ILE A 276 12.19 -6.24 -14.09
C ILE A 276 13.39 -5.87 -13.22
N LEU A 277 14.58 -6.42 -13.49
CA LEU A 277 15.75 -6.19 -12.63
C LEU A 277 16.11 -4.69 -12.50
N PRO A 278 16.10 -3.89 -13.59
CA PRO A 278 16.25 -2.43 -13.47
C PRO A 278 15.17 -1.78 -12.61
N MET A 279 13.90 -2.18 -12.74
CA MET A 279 12.80 -1.62 -11.94
C MET A 279 12.97 -1.91 -10.45
N VAL A 280 13.35 -3.14 -10.10
CA VAL A 280 13.62 -3.54 -8.70
C VAL A 280 14.79 -2.74 -8.13
N LYS A 281 15.87 -2.58 -8.89
CA LYS A 281 17.01 -1.75 -8.48
C LYS A 281 16.61 -0.28 -8.27
N THR A 282 15.71 0.25 -9.12
CA THR A 282 15.14 1.59 -8.91
C THR A 282 14.35 1.67 -7.61
N LEU A 283 13.56 0.65 -7.27
CA LEU A 283 12.84 0.57 -5.99
C LEU A 283 13.81 0.53 -4.81
N GLU A 284 14.85 -0.30 -4.84
CA GLU A 284 15.88 -0.37 -3.79
C GLU A 284 16.54 0.99 -3.54
N ILE A 285 16.90 1.70 -4.63
CA ILE A 285 17.43 3.07 -4.54
C ILE A 285 16.38 4.02 -3.98
N ALA A 286 15.13 3.93 -4.43
CA ALA A 286 14.04 4.79 -3.98
C ALA A 286 13.77 4.61 -2.48
N ILE A 287 13.82 3.39 -1.96
CA ILE A 287 13.72 3.08 -0.53
C ILE A 287 14.82 3.81 0.26
N GLN A 288 16.07 3.73 -0.20
CA GLN A 288 17.19 4.43 0.45
C GLN A 288 17.03 5.95 0.39
N VAL A 289 16.66 6.49 -0.77
CA VAL A 289 16.44 7.93 -0.97
C VAL A 289 15.29 8.43 -0.10
N ALA A 290 14.19 7.69 0.00
CA ALA A 290 13.06 8.04 0.86
C ALA A 290 13.46 8.03 2.33
N PHE A 291 14.18 7.00 2.78
CA PHE A 291 14.67 6.90 4.15
C PHE A 291 15.56 8.09 4.53
N TRP A 292 16.62 8.34 3.76
CA TRP A 292 17.55 9.44 4.03
C TRP A 292 16.91 10.81 3.80
N GLY A 293 16.02 10.92 2.82
CA GLY A 293 15.23 12.12 2.55
C GLY A 293 14.32 12.48 3.71
N LEU A 294 13.64 11.50 4.30
CA LEU A 294 12.80 11.71 5.49
C LEU A 294 13.63 12.11 6.71
N LEU A 295 14.79 11.46 6.95
CA LEU A 295 15.70 11.88 8.02
C LEU A 295 16.19 13.32 7.82
N GLY A 296 16.56 13.69 6.59
CA GLY A 296 16.94 15.05 6.24
C GLY A 296 15.80 16.05 6.48
N ALA A 297 14.58 15.70 6.09
CA ALA A 297 13.39 16.51 6.32
C ALA A 297 13.09 16.70 7.81
N MET A 298 13.23 15.65 8.63
CA MET A 298 13.07 15.74 10.09
C MET A 298 14.06 16.74 10.70
N ILE A 299 15.35 16.66 10.33
CA ILE A 299 16.39 17.58 10.81
C ILE A 299 16.09 19.02 10.37
N LEU A 300 15.68 19.20 9.10
CA LEU A 300 15.33 20.51 8.54
C LEU A 300 14.13 21.14 9.25
N LEU A 301 13.09 20.36 9.53
CA LEU A 301 11.89 20.83 10.22
C LEU A 301 12.19 21.15 11.69
N VAL A 302 13.03 20.37 12.37
CA VAL A 302 13.53 20.71 13.71
C VAL A 302 14.34 21.99 13.66
N PHE A 303 15.21 22.19 12.66
CA PHE A 303 15.90 23.47 12.49
C PHE A 303 14.90 24.64 12.33
N GLY A 304 13.87 24.45 11.50
CA GLY A 304 12.80 25.42 11.26
C GLY A 304 11.98 25.75 12.51
N ALA A 305 11.80 24.76 13.39
CA ALA A 305 11.04 24.89 14.63
C ALA A 305 11.67 25.84 15.67
N ARG A 306 12.86 26.42 15.41
CA ARG A 306 13.48 27.42 16.29
C ARG A 306 12.79 28.78 16.27
N LYS A 307 12.05 29.10 15.20
CA LYS A 307 11.39 30.40 15.02
C LYS A 307 9.90 30.22 14.80
N ASN A 308 9.10 31.18 15.26
CA ASN A 308 7.65 31.23 15.01
C ASN A 308 7.30 31.89 13.67
N SER A 309 8.25 31.92 12.74
CA SER A 309 8.17 32.68 11.50
C SER A 309 8.97 31.99 10.40
N GLY A 310 8.64 32.32 9.16
CA GLY A 310 9.34 31.80 7.97
C GLY A 310 8.72 30.50 7.44
N LEU A 311 9.22 30.08 6.27
CA LEU A 311 8.66 28.98 5.48
C LEU A 311 8.65 27.65 6.24
N LEU A 312 9.76 27.30 6.90
CA LEU A 312 9.89 26.00 7.60
C LEU A 312 8.90 25.83 8.76
N TYR A 313 8.51 26.92 9.44
CA TYR A 313 7.46 26.84 10.46
C TYR A 313 6.10 26.57 9.82
N TRP A 314 5.80 27.20 8.69
CA TRP A 314 4.54 27.02 7.99
C TRP A 314 4.40 25.64 7.34
N LEU A 315 5.52 25.00 6.96
CA LEU A 315 5.49 23.61 6.48
C LEU A 315 4.80 22.67 7.48
N LEU A 316 4.89 22.94 8.79
CA LEU A 316 4.28 22.12 9.85
C LEU A 316 2.76 21.96 9.73
N VAL A 317 2.09 22.92 9.09
CA VAL A 317 0.64 22.86 8.82
C VAL A 317 0.36 22.72 7.33
N LEU A 318 1.16 23.33 6.45
CA LEU A 318 0.92 23.31 5.01
C LEU A 318 1.08 21.93 4.39
N VAL A 319 2.04 21.12 4.86
CA VAL A 319 2.25 19.76 4.33
C VAL A 319 1.08 18.84 4.68
N PRO A 320 0.66 18.69 5.96
CA PRO A 320 -0.54 17.90 6.27
C PRO A 320 -1.82 18.46 5.63
N MET A 321 -1.93 19.79 5.49
CA MET A 321 -3.06 20.43 4.81
C MET A 321 -3.10 20.09 3.32
N ALA A 322 -1.95 19.90 2.66
CA ALA A 322 -1.85 19.56 1.24
C ALA A 322 -2.04 18.05 0.94
N LEU A 323 -2.33 17.22 1.95
CA LEU A 323 -2.56 15.77 1.77
C LEU A 323 -3.50 15.40 0.61
N PRO A 324 -4.71 15.98 0.44
CA PRO A 324 -5.58 15.62 -0.69
C PRO A 324 -4.94 15.94 -2.05
N LEU A 325 -4.12 16.98 -2.14
CA LEU A 325 -3.39 17.31 -3.37
C LEU A 325 -2.26 16.31 -3.64
N PHE A 326 -1.49 15.94 -2.62
CA PHE A 326 -0.44 14.93 -2.77
C PHE A 326 -1.00 13.59 -3.20
N PHE A 327 -2.13 13.17 -2.62
CA PHE A 327 -2.84 11.97 -3.04
C PHE A 327 -3.22 12.00 -4.53
N LEU A 328 -3.86 13.08 -5.01
CA LEU A 328 -4.26 13.18 -6.41
C LEU A 328 -3.07 13.18 -7.37
N ILE A 329 -1.97 13.83 -7.00
CA ILE A 329 -0.74 13.83 -7.80
C ILE A 329 -0.18 12.41 -7.90
N ASP A 330 -0.03 11.73 -6.76
CA ASP A 330 0.54 10.39 -6.70
C ASP A 330 -0.33 9.36 -7.42
N TYR A 331 -1.63 9.33 -7.10
CA TYR A 331 -2.63 8.48 -7.76
C TYR A 331 -2.62 8.67 -9.28
N SER A 332 -2.65 9.92 -9.75
CA SER A 332 -2.61 10.20 -11.20
C SER A 332 -1.28 9.79 -11.83
N ALA A 333 -0.16 9.98 -11.13
CA ALA A 333 1.16 9.59 -11.64
C ALA A 333 1.26 8.07 -11.82
N TRP A 334 0.73 7.29 -10.88
CA TRP A 334 0.69 5.83 -10.99
C TRP A 334 -0.24 5.35 -12.09
N LEU A 335 -1.43 5.93 -12.22
CA LEU A 335 -2.31 5.61 -13.36
C LEU A 335 -1.64 5.93 -14.70
N TRP A 336 -0.95 7.06 -14.80
CA TRP A 336 -0.17 7.41 -15.99
C TRP A 336 0.90 6.36 -16.26
N TRP A 337 1.66 5.98 -15.23
CA TRP A 337 2.70 4.97 -15.33
C TRP A 337 2.13 3.64 -15.84
N TYR A 338 1.00 3.18 -15.31
CA TYR A 338 0.34 1.95 -15.78
C TYR A 338 -0.04 2.02 -17.26
N GLY A 339 -0.66 3.11 -17.69
CA GLY A 339 -1.11 3.23 -19.08
C GLY A 339 0.00 3.59 -20.09
N HIS A 340 1.21 3.93 -19.63
CA HIS A 340 2.36 4.26 -20.48
C HIS A 340 3.54 3.30 -20.34
N THR A 341 3.50 2.38 -19.38
CA THR A 341 4.51 1.32 -19.16
C THR A 341 3.87 -0.03 -19.44
N LEU A 342 3.35 -0.18 -20.66
CA LEU A 342 2.70 -1.40 -21.13
C LEU A 342 3.75 -2.41 -21.60
N ASN A 343 3.59 -3.66 -21.19
CA ASN A 343 4.44 -4.78 -21.58
C ASN A 343 3.99 -5.38 -22.91
N ASP A 344 4.94 -5.64 -23.81
CA ASP A 344 4.68 -6.20 -25.15
C ASP A 344 4.17 -7.65 -25.12
N MET A 345 4.30 -8.35 -23.98
CA MET A 345 3.74 -9.70 -23.77
C MET A 345 2.23 -9.70 -23.48
N GLY A 346 1.58 -8.53 -23.38
CA GLY A 346 0.12 -8.45 -23.29
C GLY A 346 -0.55 -9.08 -24.51
N ALA A 347 -1.66 -9.80 -24.30
CA ALA A 347 -2.38 -10.46 -25.39
C ALA A 347 -2.95 -9.48 -26.43
N PHE A 348 -3.27 -8.25 -26.00
CA PHE A 348 -3.77 -7.17 -26.84
C PHE A 348 -2.85 -5.95 -26.74
N SER A 349 -2.25 -5.56 -27.86
CA SER A 349 -1.51 -4.31 -27.94
C SER A 349 -2.47 -3.12 -27.99
N VAL A 350 -2.52 -2.36 -26.91
CA VAL A 350 -3.24 -1.08 -26.86
C VAL A 350 -2.25 0.08 -26.97
N LYS A 351 -2.71 1.21 -27.52
CA LYS A 351 -1.88 2.43 -27.52
C LYS A 351 -1.77 2.94 -26.08
N PRO A 352 -0.64 3.58 -25.71
CA PRO A 352 -0.52 4.25 -24.43
C PRO A 352 -1.73 5.16 -24.18
N PHE A 353 -2.27 5.07 -22.97
CA PHE A 353 -3.46 5.80 -22.57
C PHE A 353 -3.37 6.21 -21.11
N MET A 354 -4.29 7.03 -20.67
CA MET A 354 -4.43 7.39 -19.26
C MET A 354 -5.65 6.65 -18.70
N PRO A 355 -5.50 5.72 -17.76
CA PRO A 355 -6.62 5.19 -17.00
C PRO A 355 -7.42 6.33 -16.36
N THR A 356 -8.73 6.14 -16.23
CA THR A 356 -9.64 7.18 -15.76
C THR A 356 -9.30 7.62 -14.33
N VAL A 357 -8.83 8.86 -14.19
CA VAL A 357 -8.50 9.44 -12.87
C VAL A 357 -9.76 9.81 -12.09
N PHE A 358 -10.76 10.37 -12.76
CA PHE A 358 -12.01 10.78 -12.13
C PHE A 358 -13.16 10.74 -13.15
N GLY A 359 -14.31 10.25 -12.71
CA GLY A 359 -15.50 10.12 -13.52
C GLY A 359 -15.58 8.78 -14.26
N ASP A 360 -16.31 8.78 -15.36
CA ASP A 360 -16.49 7.62 -16.21
C ASP A 360 -15.60 7.70 -17.45
N GLY A 361 -14.94 6.59 -17.78
CA GLY A 361 -14.14 6.45 -18.99
C GLY A 361 -14.41 5.12 -19.67
N LYS A 362 -13.83 4.94 -20.85
CA LYS A 362 -14.00 3.72 -21.63
C LYS A 362 -12.68 3.27 -22.24
N VAL A 363 -12.34 2.00 -22.01
CA VAL A 363 -11.16 1.35 -22.60
C VAL A 363 -11.65 0.05 -23.22
N ALA A 364 -11.60 -0.02 -24.55
CA ALA A 364 -12.19 -1.13 -25.31
C ALA A 364 -13.68 -1.37 -24.93
N GLN A 365 -14.02 -2.57 -24.44
CA GLN A 365 -15.37 -2.94 -24.01
C GLN A 365 -15.64 -2.65 -22.52
N PHE A 366 -14.63 -2.20 -21.78
CA PHE A 366 -14.75 -1.88 -20.36
C PHE A 366 -15.12 -0.41 -20.18
N THR A 367 -16.11 -0.17 -19.34
CA THR A 367 -16.39 1.14 -18.78
C THR A 367 -15.70 1.21 -17.42
N THR A 368 -14.90 2.24 -17.19
CA THR A 368 -14.19 2.47 -15.95
C THR A 368 -14.90 3.57 -15.18
N HIS A 369 -15.17 3.32 -13.91
CA HIS A 369 -15.73 4.28 -12.95
C HIS A 369 -14.66 4.57 -11.90
N SER A 370 -14.35 5.85 -11.67
CA SER A 370 -13.31 6.25 -10.72
C SER A 370 -13.76 7.47 -9.91
N TYR A 371 -13.94 7.29 -8.60
CA TYR A 371 -14.53 8.32 -7.75
C TYR A 371 -13.94 8.35 -6.33
N PRO A 372 -13.97 9.52 -5.68
CA PRO A 372 -13.57 9.64 -4.29
C PRO A 372 -14.47 8.82 -3.37
N ASP A 373 -13.87 8.26 -2.34
CA ASP A 373 -14.55 7.58 -1.25
C ASP A 373 -14.46 8.42 0.05
N THR A 374 -14.95 7.86 1.14
CA THR A 374 -15.01 8.45 2.49
C THR A 374 -13.65 8.98 2.95
N GLY A 375 -12.56 8.26 2.71
CA GLY A 375 -11.20 8.65 3.06
C GLY A 375 -10.76 9.94 2.35
N PHE A 376 -11.09 10.13 1.06
CA PHE A 376 -10.81 11.40 0.39
C PHE A 376 -11.67 12.53 0.94
N GLY A 377 -12.93 12.26 1.30
CA GLY A 377 -13.77 13.22 2.03
C GLY A 377 -13.15 13.66 3.36
N LEU A 378 -12.56 12.73 4.11
CA LEU A 378 -11.82 13.02 5.34
C LEU A 378 -10.55 13.83 5.06
N MET A 379 -9.82 13.56 3.96
CA MET A 379 -8.67 14.39 3.55
C MET A 379 -9.07 15.83 3.24
N MET A 380 -10.22 16.03 2.58
CA MET A 380 -10.77 17.37 2.34
C MET A 380 -11.15 18.06 3.66
N LEU A 381 -11.71 17.31 4.63
CA LEU A 381 -11.98 17.85 5.97
C LEU A 381 -10.69 18.27 6.69
N VAL A 382 -9.61 17.48 6.60
CA VAL A 382 -8.27 17.85 7.11
C VAL A 382 -7.82 19.18 6.51
N PHE A 383 -7.93 19.35 5.18
CA PHE A 383 -7.58 20.60 4.51
C PHE A 383 -8.32 21.79 5.13
N PHE A 384 -9.65 21.74 5.25
CA PHE A 384 -10.43 22.86 5.77
C PHE A 384 -10.16 23.16 7.25
N VAL A 385 -10.04 22.12 8.08
CA VAL A 385 -9.73 22.25 9.51
C VAL A 385 -8.36 22.91 9.71
N LEU A 386 -7.35 22.44 8.98
CA LEU A 386 -5.99 22.97 9.08
C LEU A 386 -5.85 24.35 8.44
N ALA A 387 -6.59 24.65 7.36
CA ALA A 387 -6.66 25.99 6.81
C ALA A 387 -7.21 26.99 7.83
N GLY A 388 -8.27 26.62 8.57
CA GLY A 388 -8.78 27.41 9.69
C GLY A 388 -7.73 27.64 10.77
N ALA A 389 -7.03 26.58 11.19
CA ALA A 389 -5.94 26.67 12.16
C ALA A 389 -4.80 27.59 11.70
N ALA A 390 -4.39 27.47 10.43
CA ALA A 390 -3.34 28.26 9.82
C ALA A 390 -3.70 29.76 9.76
N LEU A 391 -4.93 30.09 9.34
CA LEU A 391 -5.40 31.48 9.26
C LEU A 391 -5.47 32.14 10.64
N ILE A 392 -5.98 31.43 11.65
CA ILE A 392 -6.03 31.93 13.03
C ILE A 392 -4.61 32.17 13.55
N ARG A 393 -3.69 31.22 13.35
CA ARG A 393 -2.28 31.35 13.76
C ARG A 393 -1.58 32.52 13.05
N ARG A 394 -1.87 32.73 11.76
CA ARG A 394 -1.32 33.86 10.99
C ARG A 394 -1.78 35.20 11.57
N LYS A 395 -3.08 35.33 11.86
CA LYS A 395 -3.64 36.53 12.49
C LYS A 395 -3.03 36.76 13.87
N GLN A 396 -2.84 35.70 14.64
CA GLN A 396 -2.24 35.74 15.98
C GLN A 396 -0.82 36.32 15.94
N PHE A 397 0.03 35.86 15.02
CA PHE A 397 1.42 36.35 14.92
C PHE A 397 1.53 37.73 14.27
N ASN A 398 0.63 38.12 13.38
CA ASN A 398 0.59 39.48 12.82
C ASN A 398 0.07 40.53 13.81
N SER A 399 -0.57 40.10 14.89
CA SER A 399 -1.14 40.99 15.93
C SER A 399 -0.28 41.07 17.20
N GLN A 400 0.86 40.37 17.20
CA GLN A 400 1.97 40.55 18.14
C GLN A 400 2.89 41.65 17.61
#